data_AF-A0A6B2GCA8-F1
#
_entry.id   AF-A0A6B2GCA8-F1
#
_cell.length_a   1.000
_cell.length_b   1.000
_cell.length_c   1.000
_cell.angle_alpha   90.00
_cell.angle_beta   90.00
_cell.angle_gamma   90.00
#
_symmetry.space_group_name_H-M   'P 1'
#
loop_
_entity.id
_entity.type
_entity.pdbx_description
1 polymer ?
#
loop_
_entity_poly.entity_id
_entity_poly.type
_entity_poly.pdbx_seq_one_letter_code
_entity_poly.pdbx_strand_id
1 'polypeptide(L)' 'GVERIFPINLPTIEKIEVNKIGKVRRARIFYFRDLTGKKARIKEIRK' A
#
# COMPACT_ATOMS: atom_id res chain seq x y z
N GLY A 1 -11.48 -4.34 5.45
CA GLY A 1 -10.10 -4.84 5.23
C GLY A 1 -9.36 -4.84 6.55
N VAL A 2 -8.17 -5.45 6.61
CA VAL A 2 -7.31 -5.42 7.82
C VAL A 2 -6.14 -4.47 7.55
N GLU A 3 -5.94 -3.47 8.41
CA GLU A 3 -4.78 -2.57 8.38
C GLU A 3 -3.78 -3.00 9.46
N ARG A 4 -2.48 -2.97 9.15
CA ARG A 4 -1.38 -3.23 10.10
C ARG A 4 -0.29 -2.18 9.92
N ILE A 5 0.30 -1.74 11.03
CA ILE A 5 1.42 -0.79 11.04
C ILE A 5 2.66 -1.54 11.54
N PHE A 6 3.75 -1.47 10.78
CA PHE A 6 5.00 -2.17 11.08
C PHE A 6 6.14 -1.16 11.31
N PRO A 7 6.85 -1.22 12.44
CA PRO A 7 8.12 -0.52 12.61
C PRO A 7 9.19 -1.08 11.67
N ILE A 8 10.04 -0.22 11.10
CA ILE A 8 11.07 -0.63 10.12
C ILE A 8 12.17 -1.48 10.76
N ASN A 9 12.48 -1.24 12.03
CA ASN A 9 13.55 -1.90 12.78
C ASN A 9 13.07 -3.09 13.64
N LEU A 10 11.88 -3.63 13.35
CA LEU A 10 11.32 -4.73 14.11
C LEU A 10 12.08 -6.04 13.78
N PRO A 11 12.67 -6.75 14.76
CA PRO A 11 13.52 -7.91 14.51
C PRO A 11 12.75 -9.15 14.01
N THR A 12 11.42 -9.16 14.12
CA THR A 12 10.57 -10.25 13.61
C THR A 12 10.29 -10.15 12.11
N ILE A 13 10.63 -9.04 11.46
CA ILE A 13 10.47 -8.85 10.02
C ILE A 13 11.76 -9.30 9.33
N GLU A 14 11.69 -10.38 8.56
CA GLU A 14 12.85 -10.92 7.85
C GLU A 14 13.20 -10.09 6.60
N LYS A 15 12.20 -9.75 5.77
CA LYS A 15 12.40 -9.02 4.51
C LYS A 15 11.16 -8.24 4.09
N ILE A 16 11.36 -7.10 3.43
CA ILE A 16 10.31 -6.32 2.77
C ILE A 16 10.54 -6.38 1.25
N GLU A 17 9.65 -7.04 0.53
CA GLU A 17 9.68 -7.13 -0.94
C GLU A 17 8.58 -6.27 -1.58
N VAL A 18 8.95 -5.52 -2.62
CA VAL A 18 7.99 -4.68 -3.37
C VAL A 18 7.38 -5.49 -4.50
N ASN A 19 6.13 -5.91 -4.32
CA ASN A 19 5.42 -6.71 -5.32
C ASN A 19 5.00 -5.90 -6.56
N LYS A 20 4.51 -4.67 -6.38
CA LYS A 20 3.97 -3.81 -7.45
C LYS A 20 4.15 -2.33 -7.11
N ILE A 21 4.34 -1.51 -8.14
CA ILE A 21 4.47 -0.05 -8.01
C ILE A 21 3.24 0.63 -8.64
N GLY A 22 2.52 1.41 -7.84
CA GLY A 22 1.31 2.11 -8.26
C GLY A 22 1.52 3.62 -8.40
N LYS A 23 0.74 4.27 -9.29
CA LYS A 23 0.71 5.74 -9.40
C LYS A 23 -0.26 6.34 -8.39
N VAL A 24 0.27 7.16 -7.49
CA VAL A 24 -0.52 7.94 -6.52
C VAL A 24 -0.16 9.43 -6.61
N ARG A 25 -1.11 10.30 -6.22
CA ARG A 25 -0.91 11.76 -6.19
C ARG A 25 -0.72 12.32 -4.79
N ARG A 26 -1.21 11.60 -3.76
CA ARG A 26 -1.17 12.02 -2.36
C ARG A 26 -0.13 11.18 -1.61
N ALA A 27 0.60 11.79 -0.68
CA ALA A 27 1.56 11.09 0.18
C ALA A 27 0.87 10.12 1.16
N ARG A 28 -0.30 10.48 1.68
CA ARG A 28 -1.12 9.64 2.57
C ARG A 28 -2.36 9.17 1.81
N ILE A 29 -2.60 7.86 1.84
CA ILE A 29 -3.63 7.18 1.04
C ILE A 29 -4.87 6.75 1.84
N PHE A 30 -5.22 7.48 2.90
CA PHE A 30 -6.36 7.12 3.77
C PHE A 30 -7.72 7.12 3.09
N TYR A 31 -7.86 7.87 2.00
CA TYR A 31 -9.09 7.90 1.21
C TYR A 31 -9.48 6.52 0.66
N PHE A 32 -8.55 5.55 0.63
CA PHE A 32 -8.88 4.17 0.27
C PHE A 32 -9.70 3.43 1.32
N ARG A 33 -9.78 3.92 2.57
CA ARG A 33 -10.61 3.32 3.63
C ARG A 33 -12.09 3.32 3.25
N ASP A 34 -12.52 4.36 2.55
CA ASP A 34 -13.91 4.55 2.15
C ASP A 34 -14.21 3.94 0.76
N LEU A 35 -13.19 3.51 0.02
CA LEU A 35 -13.32 2.95 -1.32
C LEU A 35 -13.40 1.43 -1.27
N THR A 36 -14.33 0.85 -2.04
CA THR A 36 -14.50 -0.61 -2.15
C THR A 36 -14.52 -1.08 -3.60
N GLY A 37 -14.17 -2.36 -3.79
CA GLY A 37 -14.20 -3.03 -5.10
C GLY A 37 -13.35 -2.34 -6.17
N LYS A 38 -13.93 -2.15 -7.37
CA LYS A 38 -13.23 -1.58 -8.53
C LYS A 38 -12.72 -0.16 -8.30
N LYS A 39 -13.37 0.61 -7.42
CA LYS A 39 -12.99 1.99 -7.10
C LYS A 39 -11.68 2.09 -6.32
N ALA A 40 -11.34 1.05 -5.56
CA ALA A 40 -10.11 1.00 -4.77
C ALA A 40 -8.88 0.52 -5.59
N ARG A 41 -9.00 0.34 -6.91
CA ARG A 41 -7.90 -0.19 -7.74
C ARG A 41 -6.93 0.92 -8.16
N ILE A 42 -5.65 0.75 -7.84
CA ILE A 42 -4.56 1.65 -8.25
C ILE A 42 -4.01 1.20 -9.61
N LYS A 43 -3.72 2.16 -10.50
CA LYS A 43 -3.03 1.90 -11.77
C LYS A 43 -1.55 1.65 -11.53
N GLU A 44 -1.05 0.56 -12.11
CA GLU A 44 0.36 0.19 -12.05
C GLU A 44 1.21 1.10 -12.94
N ILE A 45 2.39 1.47 -12.46
CA ILE A 45 3.41 2.12 -13.27
C ILE A 45 4.30 1.01 -13.82
N ARG A 46 4.24 0.78 -15.13
CA ARG A 46 5.31 0.05 -15.82
C ARG A 46 6.45 1.03 -16.05
N LYS A 47 7.58 0.78 -15.40
CA LYS A 47 8.83 1.48 -15.66
C LYS A 47 9.63 0.70 -16.68
#